data_AF-A0A924G183-F1
#
_entry.id   AF-A0A924G183-F1
#
_cell.length_a   1.000
_cell.length_b   1.000
_cell.length_c   1.000
_cell.angle_alpha   90.00
_cell.angle_beta   90.00
_cell.angle_gamma   90.00
#
_symmetry.space_group_name_H-M   'P 1'
#
loop_
_entity.id
_entity.type
_entity.pdbx_description
1 polymer ?
#
loop_
_entity_poly.entity_id
_entity_poly.type
_entity_poly.pdbx_seq_one_letter_code
_entity_poly.pdbx_strand_id
1 'polypeptide(L)'
;ETVSSASTELEASAGTLTATAERSQELSTAVAAASEEASTNVQSVASATEEMASSVNEISRQVQESATIASQAVDQARKTNDRVGELAKAAARIGDVVELINTIAGQTNLLALNATIEAARAGDAGRGFAVVASEVKALAEQTARATGEISAQISGIQNATQDSVGAIREIGSTIGKMSEIASTIAAAVEEQGAATQEISRNIQMAAQGTTQVSANIGDVQLGASETGSASAQVLSAAQFLSRDSARLKAEVGRFLSTVRAA
;
A
#
# COMPACT_ATOMS: atom_id res chain seq x y z
N GLU A 1 -37.73 -34.13 -65.69
CA GLU A 1 -38.18 -33.28 -64.56
C GLU A 1 -37.20 -33.29 -63.40
N THR A 2 -36.65 -34.45 -63.04
CA THR A 2 -35.67 -34.62 -61.94
C THR A 2 -34.45 -33.69 -62.00
N VAL A 3 -33.86 -33.46 -63.18
CA VAL A 3 -32.68 -32.57 -63.32
C VAL A 3 -33.04 -31.10 -63.06
N SER A 4 -34.22 -30.67 -63.49
CA SER A 4 -34.69 -29.30 -63.26
C SER A 4 -34.94 -29.04 -61.77
N SER A 5 -35.57 -29.99 -61.06
CA SER A 5 -35.82 -29.83 -59.62
C SER A 5 -34.51 -29.85 -58.82
N ALA A 6 -33.58 -30.77 -59.14
CA ALA A 6 -32.27 -30.83 -58.50
C ALA A 6 -31.46 -29.55 -58.74
N SER A 7 -31.57 -28.94 -59.92
CA SER A 7 -30.92 -27.65 -60.22
C SER A 7 -31.49 -26.52 -59.36
N THR A 8 -32.81 -26.43 -59.21
CA THR A 8 -33.44 -25.44 -58.33
C THR A 8 -33.04 -25.62 -56.86
N GLU A 9 -32.91 -26.86 -56.40
CA GLU A 9 -32.46 -27.18 -55.04
C GLU A 9 -30.99 -26.81 -54.81
N LEU A 10 -30.13 -27.02 -55.82
CA LEU A 10 -28.74 -26.54 -55.80
C LEU A 10 -28.64 -25.02 -55.83
N GLU A 11 -29.45 -24.32 -56.62
CA GLU A 11 -29.50 -22.85 -56.62
C GLU A 11 -29.88 -22.30 -55.24
N ALA A 12 -30.91 -22.87 -54.60
CA ALA A 12 -31.34 -22.48 -53.26
C ALA A 12 -30.26 -22.77 -52.19
N SER A 13 -29.59 -23.92 -52.29
CA SER A 13 -28.50 -24.30 -51.38
C SER A 13 -27.30 -23.38 -51.53
N ALA A 14 -26.89 -23.09 -52.77
CA ALA A 14 -25.80 -22.18 -53.07
C ALA A 14 -26.09 -20.76 -52.60
N GLY A 15 -27.32 -20.26 -52.80
CA GLY A 15 -27.74 -18.96 -52.26
C GLY A 15 -27.64 -18.89 -50.73
N THR A 16 -28.05 -19.95 -50.05
CA THR A 16 -27.94 -20.06 -48.58
C THR A 16 -26.49 -20.08 -48.10
N LEU A 17 -25.61 -20.82 -48.80
CA LEU A 17 -24.18 -20.87 -48.49
C LEU A 17 -23.50 -19.52 -48.72
N THR A 18 -23.81 -18.82 -49.81
CA THR A 18 -23.32 -17.45 -50.05
C THR A 18 -23.72 -16.50 -48.93
N ALA A 19 -25.00 -16.48 -48.54
CA ALA A 19 -25.46 -15.63 -47.43
C ALA A 19 -24.78 -15.99 -46.09
N THR A 20 -24.50 -17.27 -45.85
CA THR A 20 -23.79 -17.73 -44.65
C THR A 20 -22.32 -17.31 -44.67
N ALA A 21 -21.67 -17.38 -45.83
CA ALA A 21 -20.29 -16.92 -46.04
C ALA A 21 -20.17 -15.40 -45.81
N GLU A 22 -21.04 -14.60 -46.43
CA GLU A 22 -21.08 -13.14 -46.25
C GLU A 22 -21.26 -12.78 -44.77
N ARG A 23 -22.22 -13.42 -44.08
CA ARG A 23 -22.44 -13.20 -42.64
C ARG A 23 -21.24 -13.61 -41.79
N SER A 24 -20.56 -14.70 -42.14
CA SER A 24 -19.35 -15.15 -41.43
C SER A 24 -18.21 -14.15 -41.61
N GLN A 25 -18.11 -13.52 -42.78
CA GLN A 25 -17.11 -12.51 -43.09
C GLN A 25 -17.36 -11.19 -42.35
N GLU A 26 -18.62 -10.75 -42.26
CA GLU A 26 -19.03 -9.61 -41.42
C GLU A 26 -18.69 -9.86 -39.94
N LEU A 27 -19.08 -11.02 -39.40
CA LEU A 27 -18.78 -11.39 -38.02
C LEU A 27 -17.28 -11.49 -37.77
N SER A 28 -16.52 -12.03 -38.72
CA SER A 28 -15.06 -12.13 -38.61
C SER A 28 -14.40 -10.75 -38.53
N THR A 29 -14.87 -9.80 -39.32
CA THR A 29 -14.39 -8.41 -39.27
C THR A 29 -14.69 -7.77 -37.92
N ALA A 30 -15.90 -7.98 -37.38
CA ALA A 30 -16.28 -7.46 -36.06
C ALA A 30 -15.44 -8.08 -34.92
N VAL A 31 -15.18 -9.39 -34.97
CA VAL A 31 -14.35 -10.09 -33.98
C VAL A 31 -12.89 -9.67 -34.07
N ALA A 32 -12.36 -9.43 -35.28
CA ALA A 32 -11.01 -8.91 -35.48
C ALA A 32 -10.83 -7.53 -34.82
N ALA A 33 -11.76 -6.60 -35.07
CA ALA A 33 -11.75 -5.28 -34.45
C ALA A 33 -11.83 -5.34 -32.92
N ALA A 34 -12.73 -6.18 -32.38
CA ALA A 34 -12.85 -6.40 -30.94
C ALA A 34 -11.57 -7.00 -30.33
N SER A 35 -10.86 -7.86 -31.08
CA SER A 35 -9.59 -8.47 -30.64
C SER A 35 -8.45 -7.46 -30.60
N GLU A 36 -8.38 -6.54 -31.56
CA GLU A 36 -7.41 -5.42 -31.56
C GLU A 36 -7.65 -4.47 -30.37
N GLU A 37 -8.91 -4.14 -30.10
CA GLU A 37 -9.28 -3.33 -28.93
C GLU A 37 -8.90 -4.05 -27.62
N ALA A 38 -9.22 -5.34 -27.50
CA ALA A 38 -8.82 -6.16 -26.36
C ALA A 38 -7.29 -6.20 -26.18
N SER A 39 -6.53 -6.35 -27.26
CA SER A 39 -5.06 -6.32 -27.22
C SER A 39 -4.53 -4.98 -26.70
N THR A 40 -5.14 -3.87 -27.12
CA THR A 40 -4.77 -2.52 -26.66
C THR A 40 -5.06 -2.34 -25.16
N ASN A 41 -6.22 -2.82 -24.71
CA ASN A 41 -6.59 -2.80 -23.29
C ASN A 41 -5.62 -3.64 -22.45
N VAL A 42 -5.30 -4.86 -22.90
CA VAL A 42 -4.33 -5.74 -22.23
C VAL A 42 -2.96 -5.06 -22.11
N GLN A 43 -2.48 -4.38 -23.17
CA GLN A 43 -1.22 -3.64 -23.12
C GLN A 43 -1.25 -2.49 -22.11
N SER A 44 -2.38 -1.78 -22.01
CA SER A 44 -2.54 -0.70 -21.03
C SER A 44 -2.55 -1.23 -19.59
N VAL A 45 -3.24 -2.35 -19.35
CA VAL A 45 -3.23 -3.00 -18.03
C VAL A 45 -1.83 -3.54 -17.71
N ALA A 46 -1.07 -4.04 -18.70
CA ALA A 46 0.30 -4.48 -18.52
C ALA A 46 1.19 -3.35 -17.99
N SER A 47 1.16 -2.18 -18.64
CA SER A 47 1.92 -1.00 -18.20
C SER A 47 1.50 -0.53 -16.80
N ALA A 48 0.20 -0.49 -16.50
CA ALA A 48 -0.28 -0.15 -15.16
C ALA A 48 0.19 -1.16 -14.09
N THR A 49 0.29 -2.45 -14.45
CA THR A 49 0.78 -3.51 -13.56
C THR A 49 2.28 -3.37 -13.30
N GLU A 50 3.07 -2.96 -14.30
CA GLU A 50 4.50 -2.66 -14.12
C GLU A 50 4.72 -1.45 -13.19
N GLU A 51 3.94 -0.38 -13.35
CA GLU A 51 3.96 0.77 -12.44
C GLU A 51 3.55 0.38 -11.01
N MET A 52 2.54 -0.49 -10.87
CA MET A 52 2.12 -0.99 -9.58
C MET A 52 3.19 -1.86 -8.92
N ALA A 53 3.88 -2.71 -9.67
CA ALA A 53 5.00 -3.51 -9.16
C ALA A 53 6.16 -2.63 -8.67
N SER A 54 6.48 -1.56 -9.42
CA SER A 54 7.46 -0.56 -8.99
C SER A 54 7.04 0.13 -7.69
N SER A 55 5.77 0.54 -7.60
CA SER A 55 5.21 1.20 -6.41
C SER A 55 5.23 0.29 -5.18
N VAL A 56 4.88 -0.98 -5.33
CA VAL A 56 4.94 -1.98 -4.25
C VAL A 56 6.37 -2.15 -3.73
N ASN A 57 7.36 -2.24 -4.63
CA ASN A 57 8.76 -2.36 -4.23
C ASN A 57 9.26 -1.12 -3.47
N GLU A 58 8.87 0.08 -3.91
CA GLU A 58 9.24 1.32 -3.24
C GLU A 58 8.57 1.45 -1.86
N ILE A 59 7.28 1.08 -1.74
CA ILE A 59 6.58 1.04 -0.46
C ILE A 59 7.28 0.04 0.47
N SER A 60 7.64 -1.15 -0.02
CA SER A 60 8.37 -2.15 0.77
C SER A 60 9.67 -1.57 1.33
N ARG A 61 10.45 -0.85 0.50
CA ARG A 61 11.68 -0.18 0.92
C ARG A 61 11.42 0.86 2.01
N GLN A 62 10.42 1.72 1.83
CA GLN A 62 10.06 2.78 2.79
C GLN A 62 9.55 2.22 4.12
N VAL A 63 8.83 1.10 4.10
CA VAL A 63 8.36 0.41 5.31
C VAL A 63 9.53 -0.18 6.09
N GLN A 64 10.49 -0.80 5.41
CA GLN A 64 11.72 -1.33 6.04
C GLN A 64 12.56 -0.21 6.67
N GLU A 65 12.67 0.92 5.98
CA GLU A 65 13.35 2.13 6.48
C GLU A 65 12.63 2.69 7.72
N SER A 66 11.30 2.77 7.67
CA SER A 66 10.47 3.21 8.81
C SER A 66 10.64 2.32 10.04
N ALA A 67 10.70 0.99 9.85
CA ALA A 67 10.96 0.04 10.94
C ALA A 67 12.35 0.24 11.56
N THR A 68 13.36 0.51 10.72
CA THR A 68 14.72 0.80 11.17
C THR A 68 14.77 2.09 12.00
N ILE A 69 14.14 3.16 11.51
CA ILE A 69 14.04 4.45 12.22
C ILE A 69 13.30 4.28 13.55
N ALA A 70 12.20 3.52 13.58
CA ALA A 70 11.46 3.24 14.81
C ALA A 70 12.35 2.51 15.84
N SER A 71 13.09 1.48 15.41
CA SER A 71 14.03 0.78 16.31
C SER A 71 15.10 1.71 16.87
N GLN A 72 15.69 2.56 16.04
CA GLN A 72 16.69 3.55 16.48
C GLN A 72 16.08 4.55 17.48
N ALA A 73 14.84 4.98 17.26
CA ALA A 73 14.15 5.90 18.14
C ALA A 73 13.81 5.25 19.50
N VAL A 74 13.46 3.97 19.55
CA VAL A 74 13.31 3.22 20.81
C VAL A 74 14.62 3.20 21.60
N ASP A 75 15.74 2.91 20.95
CA ASP A 75 17.05 2.90 21.61
C ASP A 75 17.47 4.29 22.10
N GLN A 76 17.14 5.34 21.34
CA GLN A 76 17.39 6.72 21.74
C GLN A 76 16.52 7.12 22.94
N ALA A 77 15.25 6.71 22.98
CA ALA A 77 14.36 6.92 24.12
C ALA A 77 14.89 6.22 25.37
N ARG A 78 15.37 4.96 25.24
CA ARG A 78 16.01 4.22 26.35
C ARG A 78 17.24 4.95 26.90
N LYS A 79 18.17 5.36 26.04
CA LYS A 79 19.36 6.13 26.45
C LYS A 79 19.01 7.44 27.14
N THR A 80 17.95 8.11 26.67
CA THR A 80 17.47 9.36 27.27
C THR A 80 16.87 9.08 28.64
N ASN A 81 16.05 8.04 28.79
CA ASN A 81 15.50 7.61 30.07
C ASN A 81 16.61 7.29 31.10
N ASP A 82 17.69 6.63 30.68
CA ASP A 82 18.82 6.32 31.57
C ASP A 82 19.53 7.59 32.05
N ARG A 83 19.79 8.54 31.15
CA ARG A 83 20.40 9.84 31.49
C ARG A 83 19.54 10.66 32.45
N VAL A 84 18.23 10.70 32.21
CA VAL A 84 17.27 11.38 33.09
C VAL A 84 17.18 10.66 34.45
N GLY A 85 17.28 9.33 34.47
CA GLY A 85 17.39 8.55 35.70
C GLY A 85 18.63 8.90 36.53
N GLU A 86 19.78 9.12 35.89
CA GLU A 86 21.00 9.58 36.58
C GLU A 86 20.84 11.00 37.14
N LEU A 87 20.15 11.90 36.42
CA LEU A 87 19.81 13.23 36.94
C LEU A 87 18.89 13.14 38.17
N ALA A 88 17.90 12.24 38.16
CA ALA A 88 17.02 12.01 39.31
C ALA A 88 17.83 11.58 40.55
N LYS A 89 18.76 10.64 40.38
CA LYS A 89 19.65 10.19 41.46
C LYS A 89 20.55 11.32 41.97
N ALA A 90 21.09 12.15 41.07
CA ALA A 90 21.90 13.30 41.45
C ALA A 90 21.09 14.33 42.25
N ALA A 91 19.88 14.65 41.80
CA ALA A 91 18.98 15.55 42.52
C ALA A 91 18.57 15.01 43.90
N ALA A 92 18.36 13.69 44.04
CA ALA A 92 18.13 13.05 45.33
C ALA A 92 19.32 13.24 46.29
N ARG A 93 20.55 12.97 45.83
CA ARG A 93 21.76 13.18 46.63
C ARG A 93 21.96 14.63 47.06
N ILE A 94 21.64 15.59 46.18
CA ILE A 94 21.69 17.01 46.56
C ILE A 94 20.64 17.31 47.63
N GLY A 95 19.43 16.73 47.52
CA GLY A 95 18.40 16.81 48.55
C GLY A 95 18.90 16.35 49.93
N ASP A 96 19.53 15.18 49.99
CA ASP A 96 20.11 14.63 51.23
C ASP A 96 21.17 15.58 51.83
N VAL A 97 22.01 16.18 51.00
CA VAL A 97 23.03 17.16 51.43
C VAL A 97 22.38 18.44 51.95
N VAL A 98 21.34 18.94 51.29
CA VAL A 98 20.62 20.16 51.72
C VAL A 98 19.93 19.93 53.06
N GLU A 99 19.34 18.75 53.26
CA GLU A 99 18.74 18.35 54.55
C GLU A 99 19.78 18.29 55.67
N LEU A 100 20.97 17.74 55.40
CA LEU A 100 22.08 17.73 56.34
C LEU A 100 22.53 19.16 56.71
N ILE A 101 22.68 20.06 55.71
CA ILE A 101 23.06 21.45 55.96
C ILE A 101 21.99 22.17 56.81
N ASN A 102 20.72 21.94 56.52
CA ASN A 102 19.62 22.51 57.31
C ASN A 102 19.67 22.01 58.77
N THR A 103 19.96 20.73 58.97
CA THR A 103 20.16 20.14 60.31
C THR A 103 21.35 20.80 61.05
N ILE A 104 22.48 21.00 60.36
CA ILE A 104 23.66 21.69 60.92
C ILE A 104 23.34 23.14 61.26
N ALA A 105 22.59 23.85 60.41
CA ALA A 105 22.15 25.23 60.67
C ALA A 105 21.26 25.29 61.92
N GLY A 106 20.32 24.34 62.07
CA GLY A 106 19.49 24.22 63.28
C GLY A 106 20.32 23.96 64.55
N GLN A 107 21.30 23.06 64.50
CA GLN A 107 22.22 22.81 65.62
C GLN A 107 23.08 24.04 65.94
N THR A 108 23.58 24.73 64.92
CA THR A 108 24.39 25.95 65.07
C THR A 108 23.57 27.07 65.71
N ASN A 109 22.32 27.23 65.31
CA ASN A 109 21.39 28.18 65.92
C ASN A 109 21.15 27.86 67.41
N LEU A 110 21.00 26.58 67.77
CA LEU A 110 20.82 26.14 69.15
C LEU A 110 22.09 26.37 69.99
N LEU A 111 23.27 26.07 69.44
CA LEU A 111 24.57 26.37 70.06
C LEU A 111 24.75 27.88 70.29
N ALA A 112 24.42 28.71 69.30
CA ALA A 112 24.49 30.17 69.40
C ALA A 112 23.51 30.73 70.44
N LEU A 113 22.31 30.14 70.55
CA LEU A 113 21.35 30.48 71.60
C LEU A 113 21.91 30.16 72.99
N ASN A 114 22.47 28.96 73.19
CA ASN A 114 23.10 28.59 74.45
C ASN A 114 24.27 29.51 74.81
N ALA A 115 25.10 29.89 73.83
CA ALA A 115 26.19 30.85 74.02
C ALA A 115 25.67 32.25 74.40
N THR A 116 24.54 32.69 73.82
CA THR A 116 23.88 33.96 74.17
C THR A 116 23.38 33.95 75.62
N ILE A 117 22.80 32.82 76.06
CA ILE A 117 22.34 32.62 77.45
C ILE A 117 23.52 32.69 78.42
N GLU A 118 24.62 31.99 78.12
CA GLU A 118 25.79 31.97 79.00
C GLU A 118 26.53 33.33 79.02
N ALA A 119 26.56 34.03 77.88
CA ALA A 119 27.09 35.39 77.81
C ALA A 119 26.26 36.39 78.64
N ALA A 120 24.93 36.26 78.64
CA ALA A 120 24.06 37.05 79.51
C ALA A 120 24.30 36.73 81.00
N ARG A 121 24.61 35.47 81.33
CA ARG A 121 24.92 35.01 82.67
C ARG A 121 26.25 35.57 83.21
N ALA A 122 27.22 35.80 82.33
CA ALA A 122 28.52 36.40 82.65
C ALA A 122 28.48 37.94 82.83
N GLY A 123 27.34 38.59 82.59
CA GLY A 123 27.17 40.04 82.79
C GLY A 123 28.07 40.88 81.87
N ASP A 124 28.70 41.93 82.41
CA ASP A 124 29.54 42.85 81.63
C ASP A 124 30.77 42.17 81.00
N ALA A 125 31.29 41.09 81.61
CA ALA A 125 32.41 40.32 81.07
C ALA A 125 32.04 39.51 79.81
N GLY A 126 30.75 39.22 79.61
CA GLY A 126 30.23 38.43 78.49
C GLY A 126 29.84 39.24 77.25
N ARG A 127 29.89 40.58 77.29
CA ARG A 127 29.38 41.45 76.20
C ARG A 127 29.96 41.15 74.82
N GLY A 128 31.27 40.94 74.70
CA GLY A 128 31.91 40.60 73.44
C GLY A 128 31.47 39.23 72.91
N PHE A 129 31.26 38.27 73.81
CA PHE A 129 30.78 36.93 73.48
C PHE A 129 29.31 36.94 73.04
N ALA A 130 28.49 37.79 73.66
CA ALA A 130 27.08 37.98 73.28
C ALA A 130 26.93 38.51 71.85
N VAL A 131 27.79 39.43 71.41
CA VAL A 131 27.77 39.95 70.03
C VAL A 131 28.10 38.84 69.04
N VAL A 132 29.16 38.06 69.29
CA VAL A 132 29.54 36.93 68.42
C VAL A 132 28.43 35.88 68.39
N ALA A 133 27.84 35.53 69.53
CA ALA A 133 26.74 34.57 69.59
C ALA A 133 25.51 35.04 68.79
N SER A 134 25.17 36.32 68.84
CA SER A 134 24.08 36.90 68.03
C SER A 134 24.39 36.87 66.53
N GLU A 135 25.63 37.13 66.13
CA GLU A 135 26.04 37.07 64.72
C GLU A 135 25.97 35.64 64.18
N VAL A 136 26.50 34.67 64.94
CA VAL A 136 26.42 33.23 64.58
C VAL A 136 24.97 32.78 64.47
N LYS A 137 24.10 33.25 65.38
CA LYS A 137 22.66 32.97 65.33
C LYS A 137 22.03 33.50 64.04
N ALA A 138 22.33 34.74 63.66
CA ALA A 138 21.81 35.35 62.43
C ALA A 138 22.29 34.62 61.17
N LEU A 139 23.57 34.22 61.10
CA LEU A 139 24.11 33.42 60.00
C LEU A 139 23.45 32.03 59.92
N ALA A 140 23.17 31.39 61.06
CA ALA A 140 22.48 30.11 61.10
C ALA A 140 21.04 30.23 60.57
N GLU A 141 20.30 31.26 60.97
CA GLU A 141 18.95 31.54 60.46
C GLU A 141 18.94 31.90 58.96
N GLN A 142 19.96 32.62 58.48
CA GLN A 142 20.13 32.90 57.05
C GLN A 142 20.43 31.62 56.27
N THR A 143 21.28 30.74 56.81
CA THR A 143 21.62 29.45 56.20
C THR A 143 20.39 28.53 56.13
N ALA A 144 19.59 28.47 57.19
CA ALA A 144 18.34 27.70 57.22
C ALA A 144 17.34 28.20 56.17
N ARG A 145 17.22 29.53 55.99
CA ARG A 145 16.37 30.11 54.93
C ARG A 145 16.87 29.76 53.53
N ALA A 146 18.16 29.95 53.26
CA ALA A 146 18.76 29.65 51.96
C ALA A 146 18.64 28.15 51.61
N THR A 147 18.88 27.26 52.58
CA THR A 147 18.70 25.82 52.37
C THR A 147 17.25 25.42 52.14
N GLY A 148 16.28 26.09 52.78
CA GLY A 148 14.86 25.91 52.50
C GLY A 148 14.49 26.27 51.05
N GLU A 149 15.00 27.39 50.54
CA GLU A 149 14.80 27.79 49.13
C GLU A 149 15.43 26.79 48.16
N ILE A 150 16.66 26.33 48.43
CA ILE A 150 17.32 25.30 47.63
C ILE A 150 16.53 23.99 47.67
N SER A 151 16.03 23.59 48.84
CA SER A 151 15.22 22.37 48.98
C SER A 151 13.97 22.43 48.10
N ALA A 152 13.29 23.57 48.03
CA ALA A 152 12.14 23.75 47.15
C ALA A 152 12.52 23.63 45.66
N GLN A 153 13.66 24.19 45.26
CA GLN A 153 14.19 24.06 43.89
C GLN A 153 14.54 22.60 43.55
N ILE A 154 15.17 21.88 44.48
CA ILE A 154 15.52 20.45 44.29
C ILE A 154 14.26 19.60 44.14
N SER A 155 13.23 19.82 44.97
CA SER A 155 11.94 19.15 44.81
C SER A 155 11.30 19.44 43.44
N GLY A 156 11.40 20.69 42.96
CA GLY A 156 10.95 21.06 41.62
C GLY A 156 11.70 20.29 40.51
N ILE A 157 13.03 20.18 40.63
CA ILE A 157 13.86 19.41 39.70
C ILE A 157 13.50 17.92 39.72
N GLN A 158 13.29 17.34 40.91
CA GLN A 158 12.91 15.93 41.06
C GLN A 158 11.57 15.64 40.37
N ASN A 159 10.56 16.48 40.61
CA ASN A 159 9.25 16.36 39.96
C ASN A 159 9.36 16.47 38.43
N ALA A 160 10.04 17.51 37.93
CA ALA A 160 10.23 17.69 36.49
C ALA A 160 10.98 16.50 35.84
N THR A 161 11.92 15.90 36.56
CA THR A 161 12.66 14.71 36.11
C THR A 161 11.73 13.48 36.06
N GLN A 162 10.86 13.30 37.04
CA GLN A 162 9.88 12.21 37.07
C GLN A 162 8.85 12.34 35.94
N ASP A 163 8.35 13.55 35.69
CA ASP A 163 7.45 13.84 34.57
C ASP A 163 8.14 13.55 33.23
N SER A 164 9.41 13.93 33.09
CA SER A 164 10.22 13.65 31.90
C SER A 164 10.37 12.15 31.66
N VAL A 165 10.62 11.35 32.70
CA VAL A 165 10.67 9.88 32.59
C VAL A 165 9.33 9.31 32.12
N GLY A 166 8.21 9.83 32.65
CA GLY A 166 6.87 9.46 32.22
C GLY A 166 6.65 9.70 30.72
N ALA A 167 6.94 10.91 30.26
CA ALA A 167 6.82 11.31 28.86
C ALA A 167 7.71 10.46 27.93
N ILE A 168 8.96 10.18 28.32
CA ILE A 168 9.87 9.34 27.52
C ILE A 168 9.34 7.90 27.38
N ARG A 169 8.72 7.34 28.42
CA ARG A 169 8.10 6.01 28.35
C ARG A 169 6.91 5.98 27.41
N GLU A 170 6.08 7.02 27.43
CA GLU A 170 4.93 7.14 26.53
C GLU A 170 5.37 7.27 25.07
N ILE A 171 6.42 8.06 24.81
CA ILE A 171 7.07 8.15 23.50
C ILE A 171 7.59 6.77 23.06
N GLY A 172 8.29 6.05 23.94
CA GLY A 172 8.78 4.70 23.65
C GLY A 172 7.67 3.70 23.31
N SER A 173 6.54 3.75 24.03
CA SER A 173 5.35 2.94 23.74
C SER A 173 4.74 3.28 22.37
N THR A 174 4.64 4.57 22.05
CA THR A 174 4.11 5.05 20.77
C THR A 174 5.00 4.59 19.61
N ILE A 175 6.32 4.69 19.74
CA ILE A 175 7.27 4.21 18.72
C ILE A 175 7.19 2.68 18.59
N GLY A 176 7.00 1.95 19.70
CA GLY A 176 6.77 0.50 19.68
C GLY A 176 5.55 0.13 18.82
N LYS A 177 4.43 0.83 19.00
CA LYS A 177 3.24 0.66 18.15
C LYS A 177 3.51 0.99 16.69
N MET A 178 4.29 2.04 16.40
CA MET A 178 4.69 2.36 15.02
C MET A 178 5.48 1.21 14.39
N SER A 179 6.36 0.55 15.13
CA SER A 179 7.12 -0.62 14.64
C SER A 179 6.21 -1.80 14.32
N GLU A 180 5.18 -2.06 15.15
CA GLU A 180 4.21 -3.12 14.91
C GLU A 180 3.34 -2.85 13.67
N ILE A 181 2.90 -1.60 13.51
CA ILE A 181 2.17 -1.15 12.32
C ILE A 181 3.04 -1.32 11.06
N ALA A 182 4.31 -0.90 11.12
CA ALA A 182 5.24 -1.07 9.99
C ALA A 182 5.40 -2.55 9.62
N SER A 183 5.50 -3.46 10.60
CA SER A 183 5.55 -4.90 10.34
C SER A 183 4.28 -5.43 9.68
N THR A 184 3.12 -4.93 10.08
CA THR A 184 1.83 -5.32 9.50
C THR A 184 1.70 -4.83 8.06
N ILE A 185 2.13 -3.59 7.79
CA ILE A 185 2.17 -3.03 6.44
C ILE A 185 3.14 -3.84 5.57
N ALA A 186 4.31 -4.23 6.08
CA ALA A 186 5.27 -5.03 5.33
C ALA A 186 4.65 -6.35 4.84
N ALA A 187 3.94 -7.07 5.71
CA ALA A 187 3.25 -8.30 5.34
C ALA A 187 2.17 -8.06 4.25
N ALA A 188 1.39 -6.98 4.39
CA ALA A 188 0.38 -6.62 3.39
C ALA A 188 1.00 -6.24 2.03
N VAL A 189 2.16 -5.58 2.04
CA VAL A 189 2.90 -5.19 0.84
C VAL A 189 3.50 -6.42 0.13
N GLU A 190 4.00 -7.40 0.89
CA GLU A 190 4.44 -8.69 0.33
C GLU A 190 3.28 -9.41 -0.38
N GLU A 191 2.10 -9.46 0.25
CA GLU A 191 0.89 -10.05 -0.36
C GLU A 191 0.47 -9.30 -1.64
N GLN A 192 0.47 -7.96 -1.60
CA GLN A 192 0.21 -7.13 -2.78
C GLN A 192 1.22 -7.37 -3.90
N GLY A 193 2.49 -7.59 -3.57
CA GLY A 193 3.53 -7.95 -4.52
C GLY A 193 3.25 -9.28 -5.22
N ALA A 194 2.85 -10.31 -4.46
CA ALA A 194 2.46 -11.60 -5.02
C ALA A 194 1.24 -11.49 -5.94
N ALA A 195 0.20 -10.76 -5.52
CA ALA A 195 -0.99 -10.51 -6.34
C ALA A 195 -0.67 -9.75 -7.64
N THR A 196 0.21 -8.75 -7.57
CA THR A 196 0.64 -7.98 -8.75
C THR A 196 1.39 -8.86 -9.75
N GLN A 197 2.23 -9.79 -9.27
CA GLN A 197 2.90 -10.77 -10.13
C GLN A 197 1.92 -11.76 -10.78
N GLU A 198 0.87 -12.19 -10.07
CA GLU A 198 -0.20 -13.01 -10.65
C GLU A 198 -0.97 -12.26 -11.73
N ILE A 199 -1.31 -10.99 -11.48
CA ILE A 199 -1.96 -10.13 -12.48
C ILE A 199 -1.10 -10.03 -13.73
N SER A 200 0.21 -9.78 -13.59
CA SER A 200 1.14 -9.71 -14.72
C SER A 200 1.15 -11.01 -15.54
N ARG A 201 1.18 -12.18 -14.89
CA ARG A 201 1.07 -13.48 -15.58
C ARG A 201 -0.26 -13.65 -16.31
N ASN A 202 -1.37 -13.28 -15.69
CA ASN A 202 -2.70 -13.37 -16.30
C ASN A 202 -2.84 -12.44 -17.52
N ILE A 203 -2.25 -11.25 -17.47
CA ILE A 203 -2.22 -10.30 -18.59
C ILE A 203 -1.42 -10.87 -19.76
N GLN A 204 -0.28 -11.51 -19.52
CA GLN A 204 0.50 -12.16 -20.58
C GLN A 204 -0.29 -13.30 -21.26
N MET A 205 -1.02 -14.10 -20.48
CA MET A 205 -1.90 -15.13 -21.02
C MET A 205 -3.05 -14.52 -21.83
N ALA A 206 -3.67 -13.43 -21.33
CA ALA A 206 -4.71 -12.72 -22.06
C ALA A 206 -4.19 -12.14 -23.38
N ALA A 207 -2.98 -11.56 -23.39
CA ALA A 207 -2.34 -11.05 -24.60
C ALA A 207 -2.18 -12.16 -25.65
N GLN A 208 -1.59 -13.30 -25.27
CA GLN A 208 -1.48 -14.46 -26.16
C GLN A 208 -2.85 -14.94 -26.66
N GLY A 209 -3.85 -14.98 -25.78
CA GLY A 209 -5.22 -15.34 -26.14
C GLY A 209 -5.80 -14.41 -27.21
N THR A 210 -5.65 -13.09 -27.06
CA THR A 210 -6.12 -12.11 -28.05
C THR A 210 -5.41 -12.24 -29.39
N THR A 211 -4.10 -12.49 -29.40
CA THR A 211 -3.34 -12.75 -30.62
C THR A 211 -3.81 -14.03 -31.31
N GLN A 212 -4.07 -15.10 -30.56
CA GLN A 212 -4.56 -16.35 -31.12
C GLN A 212 -5.96 -16.21 -31.72
N VAL A 213 -6.86 -15.48 -31.07
CA VAL A 213 -8.21 -15.21 -31.60
C VAL A 213 -8.11 -14.41 -32.90
N SER A 214 -7.24 -13.40 -32.96
CA SER A 214 -7.00 -12.62 -34.18
C SER A 214 -6.43 -13.46 -35.33
N ALA A 215 -5.54 -14.41 -35.05
CA ALA A 215 -5.06 -15.35 -36.07
C ALA A 215 -6.19 -16.27 -36.56
N ASN A 216 -6.92 -16.89 -35.63
CA ASN A 216 -8.02 -17.81 -35.96
C ASN A 216 -9.14 -17.14 -36.77
N ILE A 217 -9.43 -15.86 -36.49
CA ILE A 217 -10.48 -15.14 -37.22
C ILE A 217 -10.06 -14.80 -38.66
N GLY A 218 -8.75 -14.62 -38.90
CA GLY A 218 -8.19 -14.55 -40.25
C GLY A 218 -8.46 -15.82 -41.05
N ASP A 219 -8.29 -17.00 -40.44
CA ASP A 219 -8.59 -18.28 -41.09
C ASP A 219 -10.08 -18.46 -41.37
N VAL A 220 -10.96 -18.05 -40.45
CA VAL A 220 -12.42 -18.07 -40.66
C VAL A 220 -12.82 -17.15 -41.81
N GLN A 221 -12.23 -15.97 -41.89
CA GLN A 221 -12.47 -15.02 -42.98
C GLN A 221 -12.02 -15.58 -44.33
N LEU A 222 -10.89 -16.29 -44.38
CA LEU A 222 -10.43 -16.98 -45.59
C LEU A 222 -11.40 -18.10 -45.99
N GLY A 223 -11.79 -18.98 -45.05
CA GLY A 223 -12.72 -20.08 -45.31
C GLY A 223 -14.12 -19.61 -45.73
N ALA A 224 -14.61 -18.48 -45.18
CA ALA A 224 -15.84 -17.85 -45.62
C ALA A 224 -15.73 -17.36 -47.08
N SER A 225 -14.62 -16.70 -47.45
CA SER A 225 -14.34 -16.25 -48.82
C SER A 225 -14.29 -17.42 -49.83
N GLU A 226 -13.64 -18.53 -49.45
CA GLU A 226 -13.60 -19.75 -50.26
C GLU A 226 -14.99 -20.37 -50.41
N THR A 227 -15.78 -20.43 -49.33
CA THR A 227 -17.16 -20.93 -49.35
C THR A 227 -18.05 -20.08 -50.26
N GLY A 228 -17.93 -18.75 -50.20
CA GLY A 228 -18.66 -17.83 -51.08
C GLY A 228 -18.30 -18.05 -52.55
N SER A 229 -17.00 -18.22 -52.85
CA SER A 229 -16.51 -18.50 -54.20
C SER A 229 -17.01 -19.84 -54.75
N ALA A 230 -16.95 -20.91 -53.95
CA ALA A 230 -17.47 -22.22 -54.31
C ALA A 230 -18.98 -22.21 -54.51
N SER A 231 -19.72 -21.49 -53.66
CA SER A 231 -21.16 -21.34 -53.76
C SER A 231 -21.56 -20.60 -55.03
N ALA A 232 -20.83 -19.54 -55.42
CA ALA A 232 -21.06 -18.85 -56.68
C ALA A 232 -20.84 -19.77 -57.90
N GLN A 233 -19.83 -20.65 -57.85
CA GLN A 233 -19.61 -21.66 -58.90
C GLN A 233 -20.76 -22.68 -58.97
N VAL A 234 -21.22 -23.20 -57.82
CA VAL A 234 -22.36 -24.12 -57.75
C VAL A 234 -23.63 -23.46 -58.27
N LEU A 235 -23.90 -22.22 -57.86
CA LEU A 235 -25.05 -21.44 -58.34
C LEU A 235 -25.02 -21.29 -59.87
N SER A 236 -23.86 -20.94 -60.43
CA SER A 236 -23.68 -20.83 -61.88
C SER A 236 -23.92 -22.17 -62.58
N ALA A 237 -23.33 -23.26 -62.08
CA ALA A 237 -23.51 -24.59 -62.64
C ALA A 237 -24.98 -25.05 -62.59
N ALA A 238 -25.69 -24.80 -61.49
CA ALA A 238 -27.09 -25.12 -61.34
C ALA A 238 -27.98 -24.32 -62.31
N GLN A 239 -27.71 -23.03 -62.49
CA GLN A 239 -28.40 -22.19 -63.48
C GLN A 239 -28.17 -22.68 -64.92
N PHE A 240 -26.95 -23.12 -65.25
CA PHE A 240 -26.65 -23.74 -66.54
C PHE A 240 -27.45 -25.03 -66.74
N LEU A 241 -27.45 -25.92 -65.74
CA LEU A 241 -28.14 -27.22 -65.78
C LEU A 241 -29.67 -27.07 -65.89
N SER A 242 -30.23 -26.07 -65.21
CA SER A 242 -31.64 -25.68 -65.28
C SER A 242 -32.02 -25.21 -66.69
N ARG A 243 -31.22 -24.31 -67.29
CA ARG A 243 -31.41 -23.84 -68.67
C ARG A 243 -31.31 -24.96 -69.69
N ASP A 244 -30.30 -25.82 -69.58
CA ASP A 244 -30.12 -26.96 -70.49
C ASP A 244 -31.25 -27.97 -70.35
N SER A 245 -31.71 -28.26 -69.13
CA SER A 245 -32.89 -29.11 -68.90
C SER A 245 -34.16 -28.55 -69.53
N ALA A 246 -34.40 -27.24 -69.40
CA ALA A 246 -35.53 -26.57 -70.01
C ALA A 246 -35.47 -26.64 -71.54
N ARG A 247 -34.28 -26.42 -72.12
CA ARG A 247 -34.04 -26.56 -73.56
C ARG A 247 -34.27 -27.98 -74.04
N LEU A 248 -33.74 -28.98 -73.34
CA LEU A 248 -33.92 -30.39 -73.68
C LEU A 248 -35.40 -30.79 -73.63
N LYS A 249 -36.13 -30.34 -72.60
CA LYS A 249 -37.58 -30.56 -72.47
C LYS A 249 -38.35 -29.94 -73.66
N ALA A 250 -37.95 -28.74 -74.09
CA ALA A 250 -38.54 -28.09 -75.26
C ALA A 250 -38.25 -28.83 -76.57
N GLU A 251 -37.01 -29.28 -76.80
CA GLU A 251 -36.64 -30.03 -78.01
C GLU A 251 -37.30 -31.42 -78.07
N VAL A 252 -37.35 -32.15 -76.95
CA VAL A 252 -38.08 -33.41 -76.87
C VAL A 252 -39.57 -33.20 -77.11
N GLY A 253 -40.17 -32.16 -76.53
CA GLY A 253 -41.56 -31.79 -76.78
C GLY A 253 -41.83 -31.50 -78.25
N ARG A 254 -40.95 -30.73 -78.91
CA ARG A 254 -41.01 -30.44 -80.34
C ARG A 254 -40.89 -31.72 -81.17
N PHE A 255 -39.89 -32.57 -80.90
CA PHE A 255 -39.70 -33.86 -81.57
C PHE A 255 -40.94 -34.75 -81.48
N LEU A 256 -41.50 -34.93 -80.28
CA LEU A 256 -42.71 -35.73 -80.08
C LEU A 256 -43.93 -35.16 -80.81
N SER A 257 -44.04 -33.82 -80.92
CA SER A 257 -45.12 -33.18 -81.70
C SER A 257 -44.96 -33.43 -83.20
N THR A 258 -43.74 -33.39 -83.73
CA THR A 258 -43.44 -33.67 -85.14
C THR A 258 -43.71 -35.14 -85.47
N VAL A 259 -43.32 -36.07 -84.60
CA VAL A 259 -43.59 -37.52 -84.79
C VAL A 259 -45.07 -37.84 -84.72
N ARG A 260 -45.86 -37.15 -83.88
CA ARG A 260 -47.33 -37.34 -83.83
C ARG A 260 -48.07 -36.73 -85.01
N ALA A 261 -47.45 -35.81 -85.75
CA ALA A 261 -48.04 -35.16 -86.91
C ALA A 261 -47.67 -35.84 -88.25
N ALA A 262 -46.75 -36.82 -88.21
CA ALA A 262 -46.33 -37.67 -89.33
C ALA A 262 -47.05 -39.02 -89.28
#